data_AF-A0A2I0BFN9-F1
#
_entry.id   AF-A0A2I0BFN9-F1
#
_cell.length_a   1.000
_cell.length_b   1.000
_cell.length_c   1.000
_cell.angle_alpha   90.00
_cell.angle_beta   90.00
_cell.angle_gamma   90.00
#
_symmetry.space_group_name_H-M   'P 1'
#
loop_
_entity.id
_entity.type
_entity.pdbx_description
1 polymer ?
#
loop_
_entity_poly.entity_id
_entity_poly.type
_entity_poly.pdbx_seq_one_letter_code
_entity_poly.pdbx_strand_id
1 'polypeptide(L)' 'MLITRDRSVRKLFLSQEKYIEKVLQKFSMENAKAVSSLLATHFKLSSRYCPTTEKEKL' A
#
# COMPACT_ATOMS: atom_id res chain seq x y z
N MET A 1 -8.13 -6.67 -6.64
CA MET A 1 -9.27 -6.06 -5.91
C MET A 1 -10.34 -7.12 -5.79
N LEU A 2 -10.72 -7.47 -4.56
CA LEU A 2 -11.79 -8.44 -4.30
C LEU A 2 -12.99 -7.67 -3.77
N ILE A 3 -14.13 -7.81 -4.44
CA ILE A 3 -15.39 -7.19 -4.04
C ILE A 3 -16.37 -8.31 -3.72
N THR A 4 -16.85 -8.34 -2.49
CA THR A 4 -17.81 -9.35 -2.03
C THR A 4 -19.06 -8.63 -1.55
N ARG A 5 -20.23 -9.03 -2.02
CA ARG A 5 -21.50 -8.39 -1.63
C ARG A 5 -22.37 -9.39 -0.89
N ASP A 6 -22.70 -9.09 0.35
CA ASP A 6 -23.72 -9.82 1.09
C ASP A 6 -25.05 -9.09 0.95
N ARG A 7 -25.97 -9.67 0.18
CA ARG A 7 -27.30 -9.10 -0.06
C ARG A 7 -28.25 -9.30 1.12
N SER A 8 -28.02 -10.32 1.96
CA SER A 8 -28.89 -10.61 3.11
C SER A 8 -28.80 -9.49 4.15
N VAL A 9 -27.58 -9.04 4.45
CA VAL A 9 -27.32 -7.91 5.35
C VAL A 9 -27.12 -6.58 4.60
N ARG A 10 -27.29 -6.57 3.28
CA ARG A 10 -27.11 -5.41 2.39
C ARG A 10 -25.74 -4.71 2.54
N LYS A 11 -24.67 -5.47 2.79
CA LYS A 11 -23.30 -4.95 2.93
C LYS A 11 -22.44 -5.27 1.72
N LEU A 12 -21.51 -4.37 1.45
CA LEU A 12 -20.46 -4.53 0.44
C LEU A 12 -19.11 -4.57 1.16
N PHE A 13 -18.33 -5.60 0.91
CA PHE A 13 -16.97 -5.76 1.41
C PHE A 13 -16.00 -5.55 0.26
N LEU A 14 -14.93 -4.81 0.54
CA LEU A 14 -13.87 -4.54 -0.40
C LEU A 14 -12.55 -4.93 0.25
N SER A 15 -11.81 -5.83 -0.39
CA SER A 15 -10.42 -6.15 -0.02
C SER A 15 -9.47 -5.71 -1.14
N GLN A 16 -8.42 -5.01 -0.73
CA GLN A 16 -7.27 -4.66 -1.57
C GLN A 16 -6.00 -5.43 -1.18
N GLU A 17 -6.13 -6.47 -0.36
CA GLU A 17 -5.01 -7.25 0.17
C GLU A 17 -4.03 -7.70 -0.93
N LYS A 18 -4.52 -8.38 -1.98
CA LYS A 18 -3.69 -8.79 -3.13
C LYS A 18 -2.99 -7.63 -3.86
N TYR A 19 -3.58 -6.43 -3.84
CA TYR A 19 -2.93 -5.26 -4.44
C TYR A 19 -1.78 -4.79 -3.55
N ILE A 20 -2.00 -4.72 -2.24
CA ILE A 20 -0.97 -4.37 -1.26
C ILE A 20 0.18 -5.37 -1.32
N GLU A 21 -0.09 -6.68 -1.34
CA GLU A 21 0.92 -7.73 -1.51
C GLU A 21 1.79 -7.51 -2.76
N LYS A 22 1.15 -7.21 -3.90
CA LYS A 22 1.87 -6.94 -5.16
C LYS A 22 2.76 -5.69 -5.07
N VAL A 23 2.29 -4.65 -4.37
CA VAL A 23 3.09 -3.44 -4.14
C VAL A 23 4.28 -3.74 -3.24
N LEU A 24 4.08 -4.47 -2.14
CA LEU A 24 5.17 -4.84 -1.22
C LEU A 24 6.24 -5.67 -1.94
N GLN A 25 5.85 -6.69 -2.70
CA GLN A 25 6.79 -7.49 -3.50
C GLN A 25 7.55 -6.66 -4.53
N LYS A 26 6.88 -5.69 -5.19
CA LYS A 26 7.53 -4.83 -6.19
C LYS A 26 8.67 -4.01 -5.60
N PHE A 27 8.61 -3.68 -4.31
CA PHE A 27 9.62 -2.92 -3.60
C PHE A 27 10.47 -3.77 -2.64
N SER A 28 10.43 -5.10 -2.78
CA SER A 28 11.16 -6.05 -1.91
C SER A 28 10.85 -5.88 -0.41
N MET A 29 9.59 -5.52 -0.10
CA MET A 29 9.08 -5.26 1.24
C MET A 29 8.17 -6.39 1.75
N GLU A 30 8.18 -7.57 1.14
CA GLU A 30 7.30 -8.69 1.51
C GLU A 30 7.45 -9.14 2.99
N ASN A 31 8.63 -8.94 3.57
CA ASN A 31 8.94 -9.28 4.98
C ASN A 31 9.06 -8.03 5.87
N ALA A 32 8.68 -6.86 5.38
CA ALA A 32 8.76 -5.63 6.15
C ALA A 32 7.79 -5.67 7.34
N LYS A 33 8.23 -5.21 8.51
CA LYS A 33 7.35 -5.10 9.67
C LYS A 33 6.26 -4.07 9.38
N ALA A 34 5.00 -4.46 9.59
CA ALA A 34 3.91 -3.50 9.61
C ALA A 34 4.12 -2.53 10.77
N VAL A 35 4.45 -1.28 10.45
CA VAL A 35 4.51 -0.22 11.46
C VAL A 35 3.17 0.51 11.43
N SER A 36 2.48 0.55 12.57
CA SER A 36 1.19 1.24 12.71
C SER A 36 1.31 2.76 12.65
N SER A 37 2.53 3.29 12.60
CA SER A 37 2.76 4.71 12.38
C SER A 37 2.32 5.06 10.97
N LEU A 38 1.06 5.48 10.86
CA LEU A 38 0.65 6.38 9.80
C LEU A 38 1.73 7.44 9.68
N LEU A 39 2.31 7.54 8.49
CA LEU A 39 3.11 8.69 8.12
C LEU A 39 2.28 9.91 8.54
N ALA A 40 2.79 10.66 9.52
CA ALA A 40 1.97 11.64 10.22
C ALA A 40 1.29 12.56 9.20
N THR A 41 0.05 12.97 9.43
CA THR A 41 -0.78 13.67 8.42
C THR A 41 -0.14 14.94 7.83
N HIS A 42 0.86 15.51 8.51
CA HIS A 42 1.66 16.64 8.03
C HIS A 42 2.76 16.24 7.02
N PHE A 43 3.09 14.96 6.90
CA PHE A 43 4.05 14.44 5.94
C PHE A 43 3.38 14.29 4.57
N LYS A 44 3.67 15.24 3.68
CA LYS A 44 3.19 15.21 2.30
C LYS A 44 4.27 14.65 1.40
N LEU A 45 4.10 13.40 0.96
CA LEU A 45 4.93 12.84 -0.09
C LEU A 45 4.72 13.65 -1.38
N SER A 46 5.81 13.90 -2.09
CA SER A 46 5.81 14.58 -3.37
C SER A 46 6.92 13.99 -4.24
N SER A 47 6.81 14.17 -5.56
CA SER A 47 7.76 13.63 -6.53
C SER A 47 9.20 14.09 -6.32
N ARG A 48 9.43 15.22 -5.62
CA ARG A 48 10.78 15.71 -5.27
C ARG A 48 11.54 14.77 -4.31
N TYR A 49 10.84 13.88 -3.62
CA TYR A 49 11.43 12.87 -2.74
C TYR A 49 11.63 11.52 -3.44
N CYS A 50 11.25 11.41 -4.72
CA CYS A 50 11.56 10.21 -5.48
C CYS A 50 13.06 10.17 -5.80
N PRO A 51 13.70 9.00 -5.72
CA PRO A 51 15.07 8.83 -6.17
C PRO A 51 15.20 9.23 -7.64
N THR A 52 16.14 10.13 -7.94
CA THR A 52 16.36 10.69 -9.28
C THR A 52 17.51 9.99 -10.00
N THR A 53 18.42 9.38 -9.26
CA THR A 53 19.57 8.64 -9.81
C THR A 53 19.43 7.14 -9.60
N GLU A 54 20.05 6.33 -10.45
CA GLU A 54 20.02 4.86 -10.31
C GLU A 54 20.66 4.40 -9.00
N LYS A 55 21.69 5.10 -8.50
CA LYS A 55 22.27 4.80 -7.18
C LYS A 55 21.30 4.98 -6.01
N GLU A 56 20.34 5.90 -6.13
CA GLU A 56 19.32 6.14 -5.09
C GLU A 56 18.14 5.16 -5.19
N LYS A 57 18.00 4.47 -6.32
CA LYS A 57 16.95 3.46 -6.54
C LYS A 57 17.38 2.05 -6.13
N LEU A 58 18.67 1.86 -5.82
CA LEU A 58 19.34 0.59 -5.53
C LEU A 58 19.42 0.31 -4.03
#